data_AF-A0AAU0NKS9-F1
#
_entry.id   AF-A0AAU0NKS9-F1
#
_cell.length_a   1.000
_cell.length_b   1.000
_cell.length_c   1.000
_cell.angle_alpha   90.00
_cell.angle_beta   90.00
_cell.angle_gamma   90.00
#
_symmetry.space_group_name_H-M   'P 1'
#
loop_
_entity.id
_entity.type
_entity.pdbx_description
1 polymer ?
#
loop_
_entity_poly.entity_id
_entity_poly.type
_entity_poly.pdbx_seq_one_letter_code
_entity_poly.pdbx_strand_id
1 'polypeptide(L)'
;MFKFEEDKDYSMPPFFGPTTFGGDFTATANTLALSFTFNTDGKSLDKFLPKGFELLKPELTISLSQLRACNWFVGGGYNLIQVQVPARFNGKHDQLEGVFPLVIWENNTIPIIGGREQSGQPKIFADIQDLHAYDGRYFTNASIFGETFLRLEMSETKLWEKEMLEKTKAAGPISSNVFGWRYIPNVNGKGATLNEPILYPQSTTIMSGWYGKGAVEWIANEKNVYNHIIKQLADLPVYGNISATSVSGTIFMNAFKGRVLR
;
A
#
# COMPACT_ATOMS: atom_id res chain seq x y z
N MET A 1 35.36 4.97 18.76
CA MET A 1 34.55 5.83 17.86
C MET A 1 33.75 4.91 16.95
N PHE A 2 32.49 5.23 16.68
CA PHE A 2 31.62 4.43 15.79
C PHE A 2 32.16 4.45 14.34
N LYS A 3 32.00 3.33 13.62
CA LYS A 3 32.30 3.18 12.19
C LYS A 3 31.25 2.29 11.55
N PHE A 4 30.90 2.59 10.31
CA PHE A 4 30.06 1.70 9.50
C PHE A 4 30.86 0.48 9.03
N GLU A 5 30.19 -0.66 8.98
CA GLU A 5 30.67 -1.90 8.36
C GLU A 5 30.13 -1.96 6.92
N GLU A 6 30.99 -2.24 5.94
CA GLU A 6 30.65 -2.15 4.51
C GLU A 6 29.61 -3.19 4.05
N ASP A 7 29.51 -4.32 4.75
CA ASP A 7 28.63 -5.45 4.42
C ASP A 7 27.33 -5.46 5.23
N LYS A 8 27.01 -4.37 5.94
CA LYS A 8 25.84 -4.29 6.81
C LYS A 8 24.84 -3.23 6.37
N ASP A 9 23.57 -3.56 6.55
CA ASP A 9 22.45 -2.64 6.37
C ASP A 9 22.22 -1.82 7.65
N TYR A 10 21.90 -0.54 7.51
CA TYR A 10 21.63 0.37 8.62
C TYR A 10 20.35 1.16 8.38
N SER A 11 19.64 1.45 9.47
CA SER A 11 18.61 2.49 9.54
C SER A 11 18.93 3.43 10.69
N MET A 12 18.30 4.61 10.71
CA MET A 12 18.45 5.48 11.86
C MET A 12 17.82 4.86 13.11
N PRO A 13 18.43 5.01 14.30
CA PRO A 13 19.77 5.59 14.58
C PRO A 13 20.92 4.58 14.35
N PRO A 14 21.86 4.82 13.41
CA PRO A 14 22.81 3.79 12.98
C PRO A 14 23.90 3.48 14.00
N PHE A 15 24.13 4.40 14.94
CA PHE A 15 25.20 4.30 15.95
C PHE A 15 24.96 3.20 16.99
N PHE A 16 23.76 2.58 16.97
CA PHE A 16 23.42 1.43 17.79
C PHE A 16 23.60 0.09 17.06
N GLY A 17 24.17 0.10 15.86
CA GLY A 17 24.48 -1.09 15.09
C GLY A 17 23.57 -1.29 13.87
N PRO A 18 23.86 -2.33 13.08
CA PRO A 18 23.13 -2.63 11.85
C PRO A 18 21.74 -3.21 12.11
N THR A 19 20.90 -3.20 11.07
CA THR A 19 19.60 -3.86 11.10
C THR A 19 19.75 -5.38 11.14
N THR A 20 18.80 -6.06 11.79
CA THR A 20 18.83 -7.51 11.97
C THR A 20 18.54 -8.32 10.72
N PHE A 21 17.84 -7.74 9.75
CA PHE A 21 17.44 -8.39 8.51
C PHE A 21 18.34 -7.90 7.38
N GLY A 22 18.92 -8.84 6.62
CA GLY A 22 19.78 -8.56 5.47
C GLY A 22 19.15 -8.98 4.15
N GLY A 23 19.95 -8.92 3.07
CA GLY A 23 19.50 -9.05 1.67
C GLY A 23 18.62 -10.25 1.30
N ASP A 24 18.79 -11.40 1.96
CA ASP A 24 18.00 -12.62 1.68
C ASP A 24 16.70 -12.71 2.47
N PHE A 25 16.43 -11.76 3.37
CA PHE A 25 15.23 -11.77 4.19
C PHE A 25 13.97 -11.50 3.37
N THR A 26 13.01 -12.41 3.47
CA THR A 26 11.65 -12.24 2.93
C THR A 26 10.68 -12.01 4.08
N ALA A 27 10.06 -10.83 4.09
CA ALA A 27 9.00 -10.52 5.04
C ALA A 27 7.73 -11.30 4.67
N THR A 28 7.18 -12.08 5.61
CA THR A 28 5.94 -12.84 5.41
C THR A 28 4.90 -12.56 6.48
N ALA A 29 3.63 -12.45 6.08
CA ALA A 29 2.51 -12.26 7.00
C ALA A 29 1.24 -12.92 6.45
N ASN A 30 0.37 -13.37 7.36
CA ASN A 30 -1.00 -13.67 7.01
C ASN A 30 -1.71 -12.35 6.69
N THR A 31 -2.46 -12.33 5.60
CA THR A 31 -3.17 -11.13 5.14
C THR A 31 -4.65 -11.41 4.99
N LEU A 32 -5.46 -10.45 5.41
CA LEU A 32 -6.81 -10.23 4.93
C LEU A 32 -6.82 -8.88 4.21
N ALA A 33 -7.08 -8.87 2.91
CA ALA A 33 -7.14 -7.67 2.11
C ALA A 33 -8.56 -7.43 1.61
N LEU A 34 -9.08 -6.22 1.79
CA LEU A 34 -10.38 -5.77 1.30
C LEU A 34 -10.18 -4.57 0.38
N SER A 35 -10.39 -4.76 -0.92
CA SER A 35 -10.12 -3.79 -1.97
C SER A 35 -11.40 -3.24 -2.57
N PHE A 36 -11.47 -1.92 -2.70
CA PHE A 36 -12.55 -1.15 -3.32
C PHE A 36 -12.03 -0.51 -4.60
N THR A 37 -12.63 -0.87 -5.74
CA THR A 37 -12.16 -0.42 -7.05
C THR A 37 -13.29 0.24 -7.82
N PHE A 38 -13.02 1.43 -8.36
CA PHE A 38 -13.96 2.21 -9.15
C PHE A 38 -13.27 3.06 -10.22
N ASN A 39 -14.02 3.40 -11.28
CA ASN A 39 -13.55 4.32 -12.30
C ASN A 39 -13.74 5.77 -11.84
N THR A 40 -12.84 6.66 -12.26
CA THR A 40 -12.85 8.09 -11.91
C THR A 40 -12.31 8.94 -13.07
N ASP A 41 -12.07 10.23 -12.86
CA ASP A 41 -11.49 11.12 -13.87
C ASP A 41 -10.00 10.83 -14.07
N GLY A 42 -9.66 10.19 -15.19
CA GLY A 42 -8.28 9.84 -15.52
C GLY A 42 -7.33 11.04 -15.58
N LYS A 43 -7.81 12.20 -16.05
CA LYS A 43 -7.01 13.43 -16.11
C LYS A 43 -6.65 13.96 -14.73
N SER A 44 -7.51 13.75 -13.73
CA SER A 44 -7.25 14.12 -12.35
C SER A 44 -6.29 13.14 -11.68
N LEU A 45 -6.42 11.84 -11.97
CA LEU A 45 -5.46 10.83 -11.50
C LEU A 45 -4.05 11.03 -12.06
N ASP A 46 -3.94 11.35 -13.36
CA ASP A 46 -2.66 11.59 -14.03
C ASP A 46 -1.82 12.67 -13.34
N LYS A 47 -2.46 13.66 -12.71
CA LYS A 47 -1.77 14.75 -11.99
C LYS A 47 -1.00 14.26 -10.77
N PHE A 48 -1.35 13.09 -10.22
CA PHE A 48 -0.63 12.51 -9.08
C PHE A 48 0.57 11.67 -9.51
N LEU A 49 0.67 11.29 -10.78
CA LEU A 49 1.75 10.45 -11.27
C LEU A 49 3.00 11.29 -11.59
N PRO A 50 4.17 10.94 -11.04
CA PRO A 50 5.40 11.64 -11.35
C PRO A 50 5.88 11.30 -12.77
N LYS A 51 6.74 12.16 -13.31
CA LYS A 51 7.33 11.97 -14.64
C LYS A 51 7.93 10.56 -14.79
N GLY A 52 7.63 9.92 -15.90
CA GLY A 52 8.06 8.56 -16.21
C GLY A 52 6.98 7.52 -15.92
N PHE A 53 5.95 7.87 -15.14
CA PHE A 53 4.77 7.03 -14.97
C PHE A 53 3.63 7.48 -15.89
N GLU A 54 2.90 6.49 -16.37
CA GLU A 54 1.70 6.63 -17.20
C GLU A 54 0.56 5.85 -16.54
N LEU A 55 -0.61 6.45 -16.43
CA LEU A 55 -1.80 5.76 -15.94
C LEU A 55 -2.28 4.75 -16.99
N LEU A 56 -2.48 3.50 -16.59
CA LEU A 56 -2.93 2.44 -17.49
C LEU A 56 -4.44 2.51 -17.78
N LYS A 57 -5.22 2.91 -16.78
CA LYS A 57 -6.67 3.05 -16.87
C LYS A 57 -7.18 4.02 -15.81
N PRO A 58 -8.30 4.73 -16.04
CA PRO A 58 -8.87 5.72 -15.13
C PRO A 58 -9.58 5.06 -13.92
N GLU A 59 -8.82 4.27 -13.16
CA GLU A 59 -9.29 3.44 -12.06
C GLU A 59 -8.48 3.74 -10.79
N LEU A 60 -9.17 3.84 -9.66
CA LEU A 60 -8.57 3.97 -8.33
C LEU A 60 -8.96 2.76 -7.48
N THR A 61 -7.98 2.21 -6.76
CA THR A 61 -8.21 1.17 -5.76
C THR A 61 -7.86 1.69 -4.37
N ILE A 62 -8.77 1.49 -3.42
CA ILE A 62 -8.54 1.71 -1.99
C ILE A 62 -8.60 0.35 -1.31
N SER A 63 -7.54 -0.07 -0.62
CA SER A 63 -7.49 -1.40 0.01
C SER A 63 -7.11 -1.32 1.47
N LEU A 64 -7.91 -1.93 2.34
CA LEU A 64 -7.49 -2.33 3.68
C LEU A 64 -6.66 -3.62 3.56
N SER A 65 -5.52 -3.69 4.23
CA SER A 65 -4.84 -4.95 4.53
C SER A 65 -4.61 -5.08 6.03
N GLN A 66 -5.10 -6.18 6.61
CA GLN A 66 -4.80 -6.58 7.99
C GLN A 66 -3.72 -7.65 7.97
N LEU A 67 -2.53 -7.31 8.46
CA LEU A 67 -1.40 -8.22 8.52
C LEU A 67 -1.27 -8.81 9.92
N ARG A 68 -1.11 -10.13 10.00
CA ARG A 68 -0.97 -10.88 11.25
C ARG A 68 0.15 -11.91 11.12
N ALA A 69 0.71 -12.34 12.25
CA ALA A 69 1.81 -13.30 12.29
C ALA A 69 3.02 -12.84 11.45
N CYS A 70 3.36 -11.55 11.51
CA CYS A 70 4.45 -10.99 10.72
C CYS A 70 5.80 -11.50 11.24
N ASN A 71 6.60 -12.15 10.39
CA ASN A 71 7.87 -12.77 10.83
C ASN A 71 8.94 -11.73 11.24
N TRP A 72 8.89 -10.51 10.70
CA TRP A 72 9.76 -9.39 11.12
C TRP A 72 9.25 -8.64 12.36
N PHE A 73 8.06 -9.00 12.85
CA PHE A 73 7.38 -8.32 13.95
C PHE A 73 7.11 -9.23 15.14
N VAL A 74 7.93 -10.27 15.31
CA VAL A 74 7.82 -11.24 16.42
C VAL A 74 6.41 -11.85 16.49
N GLY A 75 5.81 -12.12 15.32
CA GLY A 75 4.45 -12.66 15.22
C GLY A 75 3.32 -11.64 15.42
N GLY A 76 3.64 -10.36 15.64
CA GLY A 76 2.66 -9.29 15.77
C GLY A 76 1.94 -8.95 14.45
N GLY A 77 1.17 -7.86 14.47
CA GLY A 77 0.36 -7.43 13.34
C GLY A 77 0.09 -5.94 13.33
N TYR A 78 -0.35 -5.44 12.18
CA TYR A 78 -0.74 -4.06 11.95
C TYR A 78 -1.72 -4.01 10.77
N ASN A 79 -2.36 -2.85 10.59
CA ASN A 79 -3.28 -2.61 9.49
C ASN A 79 -2.74 -1.47 8.63
N LEU A 80 -3.07 -1.53 7.34
CA LEU A 80 -2.79 -0.45 6.40
C LEU A 80 -3.97 -0.21 5.46
N ILE A 81 -4.14 1.04 5.03
CA ILE A 81 -5.01 1.44 3.93
C ILE A 81 -4.14 2.01 2.84
N GLN A 82 -4.18 1.40 1.66
CA GLN A 82 -3.44 1.84 0.49
C GLN A 82 -4.39 2.38 -0.56
N VAL A 83 -4.10 3.59 -1.06
CA VAL A 83 -4.76 4.18 -2.22
C VAL A 83 -3.79 4.11 -3.38
N GLN A 84 -4.19 3.48 -4.48
CA GLN A 84 -3.30 3.18 -5.59
C GLN A 84 -3.99 3.30 -6.94
N VAL A 85 -3.17 3.47 -7.97
CA VAL A 85 -3.59 3.46 -9.37
C VAL A 85 -2.75 2.46 -10.17
N PRO A 86 -3.30 1.85 -11.22
CA PRO A 86 -2.54 1.01 -12.13
C PRO A 86 -1.68 1.89 -13.04
N ALA A 87 -0.37 1.64 -13.06
CA ALA A 87 0.57 2.48 -13.78
C ALA A 87 1.59 1.65 -14.57
N ARG A 88 2.13 2.27 -15.63
CA ARG A 88 3.32 1.82 -16.33
C ARG A 88 4.46 2.77 -16.04
N PHE A 89 5.62 2.24 -15.68
CA PHE A 89 6.86 2.99 -15.69
C PHE A 89 7.52 2.88 -17.07
N ASN A 90 7.79 4.02 -17.69
CA ASN A 90 8.44 4.14 -19.00
C ASN A 90 9.82 4.80 -18.81
N GLY A 91 10.75 4.06 -18.22
CA GLY A 91 12.14 4.45 -18.05
C GLY A 91 12.98 4.30 -19.32
N LYS A 92 14.25 4.68 -19.23
CA LYS A 92 15.21 4.47 -20.32
C LYS A 92 15.62 3.00 -20.45
N HIS A 93 15.66 2.29 -19.33
CA HIS A 93 16.08 0.89 -19.23
C HIS A 93 14.94 -0.02 -18.75
N ASP A 94 14.08 0.49 -17.88
CA ASP A 94 12.97 -0.26 -17.31
C ASP A 94 11.63 0.12 -17.96
N GLN A 95 10.90 -0.89 -18.43
CA GLN A 95 9.50 -0.77 -18.84
C GLN A 95 8.68 -1.82 -18.11
N LEU A 96 7.89 -1.38 -17.13
CA LEU A 96 7.19 -2.28 -16.21
C LEU A 96 5.78 -1.77 -15.95
N GLU A 97 4.83 -2.70 -15.87
CA GLU A 97 3.48 -2.43 -15.39
C GLU A 97 3.33 -2.90 -13.94
N GLY A 98 2.50 -2.21 -13.19
CA GLY A 98 2.30 -2.48 -11.77
C GLY A 98 1.30 -1.52 -11.15
N VAL A 99 1.39 -1.37 -9.83
CA VAL A 99 0.58 -0.43 -9.06
C VAL A 99 1.45 0.68 -8.52
N PHE A 100 0.97 1.91 -8.61
CA PHE A 100 1.59 3.08 -8.00
C PHE A 100 0.74 3.50 -6.78
N PRO A 101 1.22 3.26 -5.55
CA PRO A 101 0.58 3.79 -4.35
C PRO A 101 0.67 5.32 -4.36
N LEU A 102 -0.47 5.99 -4.25
CA LEU A 102 -0.55 7.44 -4.06
C LEU A 102 -0.26 7.81 -2.61
N VAL A 103 -0.81 7.01 -1.68
CA VAL A 103 -0.62 7.14 -0.24
C VAL A 103 -0.94 5.82 0.44
N ILE A 104 -0.23 5.54 1.54
CA ILE A 104 -0.49 4.39 2.41
C ILE A 104 -0.62 4.92 3.84
N TRP A 105 -1.76 4.71 4.47
CA TRP A 105 -1.91 4.88 5.91
C TRP A 105 -1.58 3.57 6.61
N GLU A 106 -0.79 3.60 7.68
CA GLU A 106 -0.57 2.44 8.55
C GLU A 106 -0.76 2.83 10.02
N ASN A 107 -1.15 1.87 10.86
CA ASN A 107 -1.31 2.10 12.30
C ASN A 107 -0.09 1.70 13.13
N ASN A 108 1.06 1.49 12.49
CA ASN A 108 2.32 1.17 13.18
C ASN A 108 3.50 1.89 12.55
N THR A 109 4.32 2.54 13.37
CA THR A 109 5.45 3.35 12.91
C THR A 109 6.60 2.55 12.28
N ILE A 110 6.81 1.30 12.72
CA ILE A 110 7.92 0.47 12.24
C ILE A 110 7.82 0.19 10.72
N PRO A 111 6.69 -0.30 10.18
CA PRO A 111 6.53 -0.46 8.73
C PRO A 111 6.44 0.87 7.97
N ILE A 112 6.04 1.98 8.62
CA ILE A 112 6.04 3.32 8.02
C ILE A 112 7.46 3.78 7.73
N ILE A 113 8.32 3.77 8.76
CA ILE A 113 9.72 4.20 8.62
C ILE A 113 10.44 3.32 7.60
N GLY A 114 10.34 2.00 7.74
CA GLY A 114 10.97 1.05 6.82
C GLY A 114 10.54 1.28 5.38
N GLY A 115 9.24 1.32 5.10
CA GLY A 115 8.75 1.48 3.72
C GLY A 115 9.12 2.83 3.09
N ARG A 116 9.15 3.92 3.87
CA ARG A 116 9.56 5.24 3.36
C ARG A 116 11.04 5.29 3.02
N GLU A 117 11.89 4.88 3.97
CA GLU A 117 13.34 5.03 3.87
C GLU A 117 13.97 3.99 2.94
N GLN A 118 13.46 2.75 2.97
CA GLN A 118 14.05 1.64 2.21
C GLN A 118 13.50 1.58 0.78
N SER A 119 12.21 1.83 0.57
CA SER A 119 11.54 1.56 -0.72
C SER A 119 10.67 2.69 -1.27
N GLY A 120 10.72 3.89 -0.68
CA GLY A 120 10.00 5.06 -1.18
C GLY A 120 8.48 4.92 -1.19
N GLN A 121 7.93 4.06 -0.33
CA GLN A 121 6.49 3.90 -0.19
C GLN A 121 5.92 5.13 0.55
N PRO A 122 4.83 5.77 0.06
CA PRO A 122 4.31 7.02 0.61
C PRO A 122 3.48 6.78 1.88
N LYS A 123 4.13 6.21 2.89
CA LYS A 123 3.49 5.81 4.14
C LYS A 123 3.36 6.98 5.11
N ILE A 124 2.22 7.05 5.79
CA ILE A 124 1.88 7.98 6.87
C ILE A 124 1.05 7.28 7.93
N PHE A 125 0.97 7.85 9.13
CA PHE A 125 0.26 7.21 10.24
C PHE A 125 -1.26 7.46 10.17
N ALA A 126 -2.08 6.47 10.51
CA ALA A 126 -3.46 6.65 10.97
C ALA A 126 -3.89 5.55 11.95
N ASP A 127 -4.86 5.86 12.81
CA ASP A 127 -5.59 4.84 13.54
C ASP A 127 -6.51 4.11 12.56
N ILE A 128 -6.32 2.79 12.42
CA ILE A 128 -7.09 1.95 11.48
C ILE A 128 -7.69 0.78 12.26
N GLN A 129 -9.01 0.69 12.28
CA GLN A 129 -9.72 -0.40 12.95
C GLN A 129 -9.58 -1.71 12.19
N ASP A 130 -9.68 -2.82 12.92
CA ASP A 130 -9.83 -4.14 12.31
C ASP A 130 -11.11 -4.22 11.48
N LEU A 131 -11.21 -5.19 10.56
CA LEU A 131 -12.44 -5.40 9.83
C LEU A 131 -13.51 -5.94 10.80
N HIS A 132 -14.60 -5.21 10.93
CA HIS A 132 -15.78 -5.66 11.66
C HIS A 132 -16.75 -6.34 10.70
N ALA A 133 -17.42 -7.39 11.15
CA ALA A 133 -18.46 -8.08 10.40
C ALA A 133 -19.75 -8.13 11.24
N TYR A 134 -20.81 -7.52 10.74
CA TYR A 134 -22.12 -7.50 11.40
C TYR A 134 -23.23 -7.38 10.37
N ASP A 135 -24.28 -8.21 10.52
CA ASP A 135 -25.48 -8.18 9.67
C ASP A 135 -25.18 -8.22 8.16
N GLY A 136 -24.28 -9.11 7.75
CA GLY A 136 -23.87 -9.27 6.35
C GLY A 136 -23.02 -8.12 5.78
N ARG A 137 -22.64 -7.14 6.61
CA ARG A 137 -21.76 -6.02 6.26
C ARG A 137 -20.37 -6.22 6.85
N TYR A 138 -19.36 -5.85 6.07
CA TYR A 138 -17.95 -5.90 6.45
C TYR A 138 -17.38 -4.49 6.36
N PHE A 139 -16.98 -3.89 7.48
CA PHE A 139 -16.64 -2.48 7.50
C PHE A 139 -15.45 -2.16 8.40
N THR A 140 -14.77 -1.08 8.07
CA THR A 140 -13.70 -0.48 8.88
C THR A 140 -13.74 1.04 8.74
N ASN A 141 -12.95 1.72 9.56
CA ASN A 141 -12.70 3.15 9.43
C ASN A 141 -11.25 3.48 9.77
N ALA A 142 -10.81 4.63 9.25
CA ALA A 142 -9.55 5.24 9.61
C ALA A 142 -9.76 6.65 10.17
N SER A 143 -8.95 7.00 11.17
CA SER A 143 -9.02 8.27 11.87
C SER A 143 -7.65 8.82 12.22
N ILE A 144 -7.59 10.12 12.48
CA ILE A 144 -6.41 10.82 13.02
C ILE A 144 -6.85 11.53 14.28
N PHE A 145 -6.26 11.17 15.43
CA PHE A 145 -6.61 11.77 16.73
C PHE A 145 -8.12 11.69 17.05
N GLY A 146 -8.76 10.58 16.68
CA GLY A 146 -10.20 10.35 16.87
C GLY A 146 -11.10 10.95 15.79
N GLU A 147 -10.57 11.77 14.87
CA GLU A 147 -11.33 12.33 13.75
C GLU A 147 -11.33 11.35 12.57
N THR A 148 -12.47 10.69 12.32
CA THR A 148 -12.63 9.80 11.17
C THR A 148 -12.50 10.58 9.86
N PHE A 149 -11.68 10.08 8.93
CA PHE A 149 -11.54 10.66 7.59
C PHE A 149 -11.90 9.70 6.46
N LEU A 150 -12.02 8.40 6.75
CA LEU A 150 -12.37 7.38 5.77
C LEU A 150 -13.21 6.28 6.41
N ARG A 151 -14.29 5.89 5.74
CA ARG A 151 -15.07 4.68 6.04
C ARG A 151 -15.13 3.80 4.81
N LEU A 152 -14.99 2.50 5.03
CA LEU A 152 -15.01 1.48 4.00
C LEU A 152 -16.01 0.40 4.39
N GLU A 153 -16.85 0.00 3.46
CA GLU A 153 -17.84 -1.04 3.69
C GLU A 153 -18.05 -1.92 2.45
N MET A 154 -18.00 -3.22 2.65
CA MET A 154 -18.43 -4.23 1.69
C MET A 154 -19.72 -4.90 2.16
N SER A 155 -20.67 -5.02 1.24
CA SER A 155 -21.96 -5.70 1.43
C SER A 155 -22.28 -6.60 0.23
N GLU A 156 -23.44 -7.26 0.24
CA GLU A 156 -23.92 -8.11 -0.87
C GLU A 156 -22.86 -9.15 -1.31
N THR A 157 -22.26 -9.84 -0.33
CA THR A 157 -21.07 -10.66 -0.58
C THR A 157 -21.40 -11.98 -1.27
N LYS A 158 -20.51 -12.39 -2.18
CA LYS A 158 -20.54 -13.68 -2.87
C LYS A 158 -19.16 -14.32 -2.83
N LEU A 159 -19.08 -15.55 -2.32
CA LEU A 159 -17.83 -16.32 -2.35
C LEU A 159 -17.36 -16.52 -3.80
N TRP A 160 -16.05 -16.47 -4.02
CA TRP A 160 -15.45 -16.84 -5.31
C TRP A 160 -15.85 -18.25 -5.73
N GLU A 161 -16.00 -18.45 -7.03
CA GLU A 161 -16.26 -19.77 -7.59
C GLU A 161 -15.10 -20.73 -7.24
N LYS A 162 -15.44 -21.97 -6.85
CA LYS A 162 -14.45 -22.99 -6.47
C LYS A 162 -13.38 -23.19 -7.55
N GLU A 163 -13.78 -23.22 -8.81
CA GLU A 163 -12.85 -23.38 -9.95
C GLU A 163 -11.85 -22.22 -10.04
N MET A 164 -12.30 -20.98 -9.81
CA MET A 164 -11.42 -19.81 -9.78
C MET A 164 -10.40 -19.91 -8.65
N LEU A 165 -10.85 -20.29 -7.45
CA LEU A 165 -9.97 -20.43 -6.29
C LEU A 165 -8.93 -21.53 -6.52
N GLU A 166 -9.32 -22.68 -7.05
CA GLU A 166 -8.40 -23.78 -7.34
C GLU A 166 -7.40 -23.41 -8.45
N LYS A 167 -7.85 -22.73 -9.51
CA LYS A 167 -6.93 -22.19 -10.55
C LYS A 167 -5.93 -21.20 -9.95
N THR A 168 -6.39 -20.32 -9.07
CA THR A 168 -5.55 -19.34 -8.39
C THR A 168 -4.49 -20.00 -7.52
N LYS A 169 -4.89 -21.01 -6.71
CA LYS A 169 -3.96 -21.78 -5.89
C LYS A 169 -2.94 -22.55 -6.74
N ALA A 170 -3.38 -23.16 -7.84
CA ALA A 170 -2.52 -23.91 -8.75
C ALA A 170 -1.50 -23.01 -9.47
N ALA A 171 -1.84 -21.75 -9.76
CA ALA A 171 -0.92 -20.77 -10.34
C ALA A 171 0.18 -20.30 -9.36
N GLY A 172 0.02 -20.56 -8.06
CA GLY A 172 0.98 -20.17 -7.03
C GLY A 172 0.89 -18.69 -6.63
N PRO A 173 1.95 -18.12 -6.02
CA PRO A 173 1.95 -16.73 -5.57
C PRO A 173 1.78 -15.75 -6.74
N ILE A 174 0.78 -14.88 -6.64
CA ILE A 174 0.53 -13.80 -7.60
C ILE A 174 1.56 -12.70 -7.35
N SER A 175 2.41 -12.41 -8.35
CA SER A 175 3.42 -11.35 -8.25
C SER A 175 2.81 -9.98 -8.55
N SER A 176 3.28 -8.96 -7.83
CA SER A 176 2.90 -7.57 -8.02
C SER A 176 4.14 -6.68 -8.03
N ASN A 177 4.25 -5.83 -9.04
CA ASN A 177 5.21 -4.74 -9.08
C ASN A 177 4.58 -3.56 -8.34
N VAL A 178 5.02 -3.32 -7.11
CA VAL A 178 4.61 -2.13 -6.36
C VAL A 178 5.66 -1.05 -6.61
N PHE A 179 5.24 0.08 -7.16
CA PHE A 179 6.14 1.21 -7.37
C PHE A 179 6.27 2.04 -6.09
N GLY A 180 7.36 2.78 -6.00
CA GLY A 180 7.61 3.76 -4.95
C GLY A 180 8.31 4.97 -5.54
N TRP A 181 8.31 6.06 -4.77
CA TRP A 181 9.05 7.26 -5.12
C TRP A 181 9.79 7.75 -3.89
N ARG A 182 11.10 7.50 -3.82
CA ARG A 182 11.91 7.87 -2.67
C ARG A 182 12.38 9.31 -2.81
N TYR A 183 11.72 10.20 -2.06
CA TYR A 183 12.02 11.63 -2.00
C TYR A 183 12.54 12.00 -0.61
N ILE A 184 13.79 12.48 -0.53
CA ILE A 184 14.39 13.04 0.69
C ILE A 184 14.69 14.52 0.43
N PRO A 185 14.06 15.45 1.19
CA PRO A 185 14.30 16.87 1.00
C PRO A 185 15.70 17.26 1.43
N ASN A 186 16.22 18.37 0.88
CA ASN A 186 17.37 19.04 1.46
C ASN A 186 17.05 19.49 2.90
N VAL A 187 18.08 19.67 3.74
CA VAL A 187 17.93 20.06 5.16
C VAL A 187 17.10 21.34 5.35
N ASN A 188 17.19 22.29 4.41
CA ASN A 188 16.41 23.53 4.44
C ASN A 188 15.00 23.41 3.81
N GLY A 189 14.60 22.20 3.43
CA GLY A 189 13.30 21.87 2.83
C GLY A 189 13.16 22.20 1.33
N LYS A 190 14.09 22.93 0.71
CA LYS A 190 13.98 23.32 -0.70
C LYS A 190 14.69 22.32 -1.60
N GLY A 191 13.94 21.67 -2.50
CA GLY A 191 14.46 20.65 -3.39
C GLY A 191 14.77 19.33 -2.67
N ALA A 192 15.48 18.44 -3.36
CA ALA A 192 15.72 17.08 -2.91
C ALA A 192 17.23 16.74 -2.88
N THR A 193 17.65 16.03 -1.84
CA THR A 193 18.94 15.33 -1.79
C THR A 193 18.85 13.96 -2.47
N LEU A 194 17.68 13.32 -2.41
CA LEU A 194 17.39 12.05 -3.10
C LEU A 194 16.00 12.13 -3.72
N ASN A 195 15.87 11.68 -4.99
CA ASN A 195 14.64 11.77 -5.76
C ASN A 195 14.63 10.70 -6.86
N GLU A 196 14.06 9.53 -6.58
CA GLU A 196 14.20 8.38 -7.47
C GLU A 196 12.97 7.45 -7.45
N PRO A 197 12.60 6.86 -8.60
CA PRO A 197 11.58 5.84 -8.68
C PRO A 197 12.13 4.48 -8.20
N ILE A 198 11.33 3.77 -7.42
CA ILE A 198 11.69 2.46 -6.85
C ILE A 198 10.70 1.41 -7.34
N LEU A 199 11.20 0.22 -7.67
CA LEU A 199 10.42 -1.00 -7.75
C LEU A 199 10.52 -1.75 -6.44
N TYR A 200 9.38 -2.18 -5.89
CA TYR A 200 9.27 -3.02 -4.73
C TYR A 200 8.46 -4.29 -5.06
N PRO A 201 9.13 -5.42 -5.39
CA PRO A 201 8.44 -6.65 -5.75
C PRO A 201 7.76 -7.30 -4.54
N GLN A 202 6.48 -7.63 -4.71
CA GLN A 202 5.69 -8.36 -3.72
C GLN A 202 5.00 -9.55 -4.39
N SER A 203 4.56 -10.52 -3.58
CA SER A 203 3.64 -11.54 -4.06
C SER A 203 2.66 -11.96 -2.99
N THR A 204 1.55 -12.58 -3.38
CA THR A 204 0.52 -13.06 -2.45
C THR A 204 -0.01 -14.42 -2.88
N THR A 205 -0.11 -15.35 -1.94
CA THR A 205 -0.91 -16.56 -2.11
C THR A 205 -2.34 -16.29 -1.63
N ILE A 206 -3.33 -16.75 -2.40
CA ILE A 206 -4.74 -16.58 -2.05
C ILE A 206 -5.31 -17.93 -1.60
N MET A 207 -5.92 -17.91 -0.41
CA MET A 207 -6.52 -19.08 0.23
C MET A 207 -8.05 -19.06 0.17
N SER A 208 -8.65 -17.86 0.18
CA SER A 208 -10.08 -17.66 -0.04
C SER A 208 -10.36 -16.25 -0.55
N GLY A 209 -11.51 -16.06 -1.19
CA GLY A 209 -11.90 -14.77 -1.74
C GLY A 209 -13.41 -14.58 -1.87
N TRP A 210 -13.85 -13.32 -1.80
CA TRP A 210 -15.24 -12.89 -1.91
C TRP A 210 -15.32 -11.68 -2.83
N TYR A 211 -16.39 -11.63 -3.61
CA TYR A 211 -16.90 -10.43 -4.23
C TYR A 211 -17.89 -9.73 -3.31
N GLY A 212 -18.08 -8.44 -3.51
CA GLY A 212 -19.15 -7.67 -2.89
C GLY A 212 -19.34 -6.32 -3.55
N LYS A 213 -20.36 -5.61 -3.08
CA LYS A 213 -20.60 -4.21 -3.40
C LYS A 213 -19.87 -3.34 -2.40
N GLY A 214 -19.14 -2.35 -2.89
CA GLY A 214 -18.36 -1.43 -2.09
C GLY A 214 -19.08 -0.11 -1.81
N ALA A 215 -18.78 0.46 -0.65
CA ALA A 215 -19.07 1.85 -0.30
C ALA A 215 -17.81 2.47 0.32
N VAL A 216 -17.47 3.66 -0.15
CA VAL A 216 -16.32 4.46 0.31
C VAL A 216 -16.84 5.84 0.67
N GLU A 217 -16.56 6.30 1.88
CA GLU A 217 -16.92 7.63 2.35
C GLU A 217 -15.66 8.35 2.85
N TRP A 218 -15.27 9.42 2.17
CA TRP A 218 -14.25 10.35 2.65
C TRP A 218 -14.91 11.45 3.48
N ILE A 219 -14.31 11.77 4.63
CA ILE A 219 -14.77 12.82 5.54
C ILE A 219 -13.63 13.84 5.65
N ALA A 220 -13.61 14.81 4.73
CA ALA A 220 -12.60 15.85 4.73
C ALA A 220 -12.83 16.84 5.88
N ASN A 221 -11.76 17.22 6.57
CA ASN A 221 -11.77 18.17 7.68
C ASN A 221 -10.53 19.04 7.58
N GLU A 222 -10.69 20.37 7.51
CA GLU A 222 -9.58 21.32 7.36
C GLU A 222 -8.55 21.25 8.49
N LYS A 223 -8.95 20.76 9.67
CA LYS A 223 -8.07 20.58 10.83
C LYS A 223 -7.27 19.28 10.79
N ASN A 224 -7.59 18.35 9.89
CA ASN A 224 -6.84 17.11 9.75
C ASN A 224 -5.46 17.42 9.14
N VAL A 225 -4.39 16.94 9.76
CA VAL A 225 -3.00 17.17 9.31
C VAL A 225 -2.73 16.68 7.89
N TYR A 226 -3.50 15.69 7.42
CA TYR A 226 -3.42 15.16 6.06
C TYR A 226 -4.56 15.66 5.16
N ASN A 227 -5.28 16.72 5.53
CA ASN A 227 -6.41 17.23 4.75
C ASN A 227 -6.03 17.55 3.30
N HIS A 228 -4.82 18.02 3.05
CA HIS A 228 -4.32 18.27 1.69
C HIS A 228 -4.30 17.00 0.83
N ILE A 229 -4.10 15.81 1.41
CA ILE A 229 -4.19 14.51 0.72
C ILE A 229 -5.65 14.06 0.65
N ILE A 230 -6.34 14.04 1.81
CA ILE A 230 -7.70 13.53 1.94
C ILE A 230 -8.66 14.27 1.00
N LYS A 231 -8.59 15.60 0.96
CA LYS A 231 -9.44 16.43 0.10
C LYS A 231 -9.24 16.12 -1.38
N GLN A 232 -7.98 15.99 -1.83
CA GLN A 232 -7.70 15.68 -3.23
C GLN A 232 -8.24 14.31 -3.65
N LEU A 233 -8.24 13.33 -2.75
CA LEU A 233 -8.85 12.01 -3.00
C LEU A 233 -10.38 12.04 -2.92
N ALA A 234 -10.94 12.83 -1.99
CA ALA A 234 -12.38 13.00 -1.83
C ALA A 234 -13.04 13.74 -3.01
N ASP A 235 -12.31 14.67 -3.63
CA ASP A 235 -12.78 15.46 -4.78
C ASP A 235 -12.80 14.64 -6.10
N LEU A 236 -12.25 13.42 -6.11
CA LEU A 236 -12.31 12.54 -7.28
C LEU A 236 -13.73 12.00 -7.49
N PRO A 237 -14.35 12.23 -8.67
CA PRO A 237 -15.69 11.72 -8.92
C PRO A 237 -15.68 10.19 -9.04
N VAL A 238 -16.66 9.52 -8.44
CA VAL A 238 -16.86 8.07 -8.60
C VAL A 238 -17.80 7.84 -9.77
N TYR A 239 -17.33 7.12 -10.79
CA TYR A 239 -18.13 6.76 -11.95
C TYR A 239 -18.62 5.31 -11.84
N GLY A 240 -19.94 5.15 -11.78
CA GLY A 240 -20.60 3.85 -11.67
C GLY A 240 -20.55 3.27 -10.25
N ASN A 241 -20.57 1.95 -10.16
CA ASN A 241 -20.55 1.25 -8.88
C ASN A 241 -19.12 1.02 -8.39
N ILE A 242 -18.93 1.07 -7.07
CA ILE A 242 -17.70 0.63 -6.43
C ILE A 242 -17.76 -0.89 -6.27
N SER A 243 -16.86 -1.60 -6.95
CA SER A 243 -16.67 -3.02 -6.74
C SER A 243 -15.86 -3.26 -5.47
N ALA A 244 -16.20 -4.28 -4.69
CA ALA A 244 -15.40 -4.70 -3.54
C ALA A 244 -14.96 -6.16 -3.73
N THR A 245 -13.72 -6.46 -3.33
CA THR A 245 -13.18 -7.81 -3.30
C THR A 245 -12.40 -8.02 -2.02
N SER A 246 -12.67 -9.11 -1.31
CA SER A 246 -11.92 -9.54 -0.14
C SER A 246 -11.14 -10.80 -0.45
N VAL A 247 -9.88 -10.87 -0.05
CA VAL A 247 -9.04 -12.07 -0.16
C VAL A 247 -8.28 -12.30 1.13
N SER A 248 -8.05 -13.57 1.46
CA SER A 248 -7.14 -13.95 2.55
C SER A 248 -6.06 -14.89 2.06
N GLY A 249 -4.90 -14.87 2.72
CA GLY A 249 -3.80 -15.77 2.44
C GLY A 249 -2.49 -15.28 3.04
N THR A 250 -1.38 -15.41 2.31
CA THR A 250 -0.06 -15.00 2.79
C THR A 250 0.58 -14.01 1.81
N ILE A 251 1.01 -12.86 2.33
CA ILE A 251 1.77 -11.88 1.57
C ILE A 251 3.27 -12.10 1.78
N PHE A 252 4.05 -11.94 0.72
CA PHE A 252 5.49 -12.01 0.68
C PHE A 252 6.04 -10.67 0.19
N MET A 253 6.86 -10.03 1.00
CA MET A 253 7.41 -8.71 0.76
C MET A 253 8.94 -8.79 0.69
N ASN A 254 9.50 -8.52 -0.48
CA ASN A 254 10.92 -8.66 -0.73
C ASN A 254 11.63 -7.30 -0.76
N ALA A 255 11.73 -6.63 0.40
CA ALA A 255 12.22 -5.24 0.47
C ALA A 255 13.61 -5.09 -0.14
N PHE A 256 14.48 -6.06 0.14
CA PHE A 256 15.87 -6.09 -0.33
C PHE A 256 16.03 -6.49 -1.80
N LYS A 257 14.98 -6.99 -2.45
CA LYS A 257 14.94 -7.17 -3.92
C LYS A 257 14.41 -5.91 -4.63
N GLY A 258 14.03 -4.89 -3.87
CA GLY A 258 13.68 -3.59 -4.41
C GLY A 258 14.89 -2.94 -5.08
N ARG A 259 14.64 -2.14 -6.12
CA ARG A 259 15.70 -1.47 -6.87
C ARG A 259 15.24 -0.14 -7.43
N VAL A 260 16.18 0.75 -7.66
CA VAL A 260 15.94 1.99 -8.39
C VAL A 260 15.63 1.67 -9.84
N LEU A 261 14.58 2.30 -10.37
CA LEU A 261 14.16 2.22 -11.77
C LEU A 261 14.88 3.28 -12.61
N ARG A 262 15.20 2.96 -13.86
CA ARG A 262 15.98 3.85 -14.76
C ARG A 262 15.38 3.98 -16.16
#